data_AF-A0A8T0CG29-F1
#
_entry.id   AF-A0A8T0CG29-F1
#
_cell.length_a   1.000
_cell.length_b   1.000
_cell.length_c   1.000
_cell.angle_alpha   90.00
_cell.angle_beta   90.00
_cell.angle_gamma   90.00
#
_symmetry.space_group_name_H-M   'P 1'
#
loop_
_entity.id
_entity.type
_entity.pdbx_description
1 polymer ?
#
loop_
_entity_poly.entity_id
_entity_poly.type
_entity_poly.pdbx_seq_one_letter_code
_entity_poly.pdbx_strand_id
1 'polypeptide(L)'
;MQQYGTPPRLVRYWIPGVLLLLTGGSLLRILANRRAQVLQWIRELGQTTIDFWFNWVVEPTKRLVGTIRHDETSELAVMSKDSLRSDRESLERMVVDFAIANPENGSAYSDAQIAAIRLKVKQGDLSTVLRAYEKDIQSPVKGALLGNLAQALLIQVQKTKVDVEVAMNGIDEILKSQELLFGFVGVAPGMLITYIAFRWLSSSFGNRRGLRELQRQGEAVRLLRNIDRTLSNATPTENGMLSYKDHGLLLCEVHVLRQRTASLVPGRLQREFLEDIQDLLNIRHVEHKVNVLNRIQWAYGKWLI
;
A
#
# COMPACT_ATOMS: atom_id res chain seq x y z
N MET A 1 24.46 -2.56 56.64
CA MET A 1 24.38 -3.15 55.28
C MET A 1 24.04 -2.07 54.27
N GLN A 2 25.00 -1.23 53.87
CA GLN A 2 24.83 -0.20 52.82
C GLN A 2 26.16 0.00 52.08
N GLN A 3 26.67 -1.01 51.36
CA GLN A 3 27.99 -0.89 50.71
C GLN A 3 28.07 -1.23 49.23
N TYR A 4 26.96 -1.54 48.55
CA TYR A 4 26.98 -1.72 47.08
C TYR A 4 25.73 -1.09 46.43
N GLY A 5 25.70 0.24 46.39
CA GLY A 5 24.79 0.99 45.52
C GLY A 5 25.21 0.85 44.06
N THR A 6 24.24 0.83 43.14
CA THR A 6 24.48 0.74 41.69
C THR A 6 25.53 1.79 41.24
N PRO A 7 26.52 1.42 40.42
CA PRO A 7 27.57 2.34 40.02
C PRO A 7 26.96 3.60 39.37
N PRO A 8 27.46 4.81 39.68
CA PRO A 8 26.93 6.05 39.14
C PRO A 8 26.99 6.03 37.62
N ARG A 9 26.03 6.69 36.96
CA ARG A 9 25.85 6.64 35.49
C ARG A 9 27.15 6.93 34.72
N LEU A 10 28.02 7.77 35.27
CA LEU A 10 29.36 8.06 34.75
C LEU A 10 30.25 6.81 34.61
N VAL A 11 30.24 5.88 35.57
CA VAL A 11 31.05 4.63 35.55
C VAL A 11 30.41 3.57 34.65
N ARG A 12 29.16 3.73 34.23
CA ARG A 12 28.51 2.84 33.26
C ARG A 12 28.66 3.32 31.82
N TYR A 13 28.73 4.64 31.64
CA TYR A 13 28.82 5.27 30.32
C TYR A 13 30.20 5.82 29.99
N TRP A 14 31.25 5.57 30.78
CA TRP A 14 32.59 6.05 30.43
C TRP A 14 33.17 5.38 29.19
N ILE A 15 32.96 4.07 28.95
CA ILE A 15 33.46 3.42 27.71
C ILE A 15 32.71 3.97 26.48
N PRO A 16 31.37 3.97 26.42
CA PRO A 16 30.65 4.61 25.32
C PRO A 16 30.96 6.11 25.22
N GLY A 17 31.13 6.81 26.35
CA GLY A 17 31.40 8.24 26.41
C GLY A 17 32.80 8.60 25.92
N VAL A 18 33.82 7.84 26.27
CA VAL A 18 35.20 8.00 25.79
C VAL A 18 35.28 7.61 24.31
N LEU A 19 34.61 6.52 23.90
CA LEU A 19 34.52 6.14 22.50
C LEU A 19 33.82 7.24 21.69
N LEU A 20 32.71 7.78 22.19
CA LEU A 20 31.95 8.86 21.56
C LEU A 20 32.70 10.20 21.61
N LEU A 21 33.54 10.46 22.61
CA LEU A 21 34.43 11.63 22.63
C LEU A 21 35.56 11.52 21.60
N LEU A 22 36.22 10.35 21.51
CA LEU A 22 37.32 10.11 20.57
C LEU A 22 36.83 10.06 19.11
N THR A 23 35.75 9.31 18.87
CA THR A 23 35.12 9.23 17.54
C THR A 23 34.35 10.52 17.24
N GLY A 24 33.65 11.11 18.20
CA GLY A 24 32.87 12.33 18.04
C GLY A 24 33.75 13.54 17.78
N GLY A 25 34.92 13.67 18.41
CA GLY A 25 35.89 14.72 18.09
C GLY A 25 36.41 14.59 16.66
N SER A 26 36.72 13.37 16.22
CA SER A 26 37.19 13.09 14.86
C SER A 26 36.07 13.29 13.82
N LEU A 27 34.86 12.82 14.11
CA LEU A 27 33.65 13.01 13.32
C LEU A 27 33.27 14.49 13.24
N LEU A 28 33.30 15.23 14.36
CA LEU A 28 33.04 16.66 14.38
C LEU A 28 34.10 17.42 13.61
N ARG A 29 35.37 17.01 13.65
CA ARG A 29 36.44 17.64 12.87
C ARG A 29 36.28 17.34 11.38
N ILE A 30 35.90 16.12 11.00
CA ILE A 30 35.56 15.76 9.61
C ILE A 30 34.31 16.52 9.16
N LEU A 31 33.25 16.57 9.97
CA LEU A 31 32.00 17.26 9.68
C LEU A 31 32.20 18.77 9.61
N ALA A 32 33.05 19.34 10.47
CA ALA A 32 33.42 20.76 10.48
C ALA A 32 34.32 21.13 9.28
N ASN A 33 35.26 20.25 8.93
CA ASN A 33 36.14 20.44 7.76
C ASN A 33 35.39 20.20 6.43
N ARG A 34 34.32 19.40 6.45
CA ARG A 34 33.49 19.05 5.29
C ARG A 34 32.09 19.67 5.34
N ARG A 35 31.89 20.78 6.07
CA ARG A 35 30.58 21.45 6.19
C ARG A 35 29.94 21.76 4.84
N ALA A 36 30.74 22.18 3.87
CA ALA A 36 30.29 22.42 2.51
C ALA A 36 29.71 21.15 1.86
N GLN A 37 30.37 20.00 2.03
CA GLN A 37 29.90 18.71 1.49
C GLN A 37 28.64 18.22 2.23
N VAL A 38 28.56 18.43 3.54
CA VAL A 38 27.37 18.06 4.32
C VAL A 38 26.16 18.90 3.92
N LEU A 39 26.35 20.22 3.74
CA LEU A 39 25.32 21.12 3.23
C LEU A 39 24.89 20.74 1.82
N GLN A 40 25.85 20.37 0.97
CA GLN A 40 25.58 19.88 -0.37
C GLN A 40 24.77 18.58 -0.32
N TRP A 41 25.16 17.60 0.50
CA TRP A 41 24.42 16.34 0.66
C TRP A 41 23.01 16.57 1.20
N ILE A 42 22.83 17.47 2.17
CA ILE A 42 21.48 17.80 2.68
C ILE A 42 20.64 18.45 1.58
N ARG A 43 21.24 19.34 0.78
CA ARG A 43 20.55 19.99 -0.33
C ARG A 43 20.18 18.99 -1.42
N GLU A 44 21.10 18.09 -1.78
CA GLU A 44 20.90 17.02 -2.76
C GLU A 44 19.87 15.99 -2.28
N LEU A 45 19.91 15.59 -1.00
CA LEU A 45 18.90 14.72 -0.39
C LEU A 45 17.53 15.41 -0.37
N GLY A 46 17.49 16.71 -0.05
CA GLY A 46 16.26 17.51 -0.08
C GLY A 46 15.66 17.56 -1.49
N GLN A 47 16.48 17.87 -2.50
CA GLN A 47 16.07 17.88 -3.90
C GLN A 47 15.60 16.49 -4.35
N THR A 48 16.37 15.44 -4.06
CA THR A 48 16.01 14.06 -4.40
C THR A 48 14.69 13.62 -3.74
N THR A 49 14.43 14.04 -2.50
CA THR A 49 13.18 13.72 -1.80
C THR A 49 12.01 14.47 -2.42
N ILE A 50 12.19 15.74 -2.77
CA ILE A 50 11.19 16.57 -3.46
C ILE A 50 10.88 15.96 -4.84
N ASP A 51 11.90 15.62 -5.63
CA ASP A 51 11.76 15.03 -6.95
C ASP A 51 11.09 13.65 -6.86
N PHE A 52 11.44 12.85 -5.85
CA PHE A 52 10.78 11.58 -5.59
C PHE A 52 9.30 11.79 -5.27
N TRP A 53 8.97 12.74 -4.38
CA TRP A 53 7.59 13.02 -4.01
C TRP A 53 6.76 13.53 -5.20
N PHE A 54 7.29 14.47 -5.98
CA PHE A 54 6.57 15.00 -7.14
C PHE A 54 6.37 13.94 -8.23
N ASN A 55 7.44 13.23 -8.62
CA ASN A 55 7.37 12.27 -9.73
C ASN A 55 6.63 10.97 -9.37
N TRP A 56 6.73 10.51 -8.12
CA TRP A 56 6.17 9.19 -7.72
C TRP A 56 4.88 9.27 -6.90
N VAL A 57 4.55 10.43 -6.32
CA VAL A 57 3.30 10.59 -5.52
C VAL A 57 2.36 11.58 -6.19
N VAL A 58 2.82 12.79 -6.52
CA VAL A 58 1.93 13.86 -7.02
C VAL A 58 1.53 13.62 -8.48
N GLU A 59 2.48 13.36 -9.37
CA GLU A 59 2.20 13.18 -10.78
C GLU A 59 1.30 11.97 -11.07
N PRO A 60 1.55 10.79 -10.47
CA PRO A 60 0.68 9.64 -10.70
C PRO A 60 -0.71 9.81 -10.09
N THR A 61 -0.84 10.47 -8.93
CA THR A 61 -2.16 10.76 -8.35
C THR A 61 -2.93 11.78 -9.18
N LYS A 62 -2.25 12.79 -9.73
CA LYS A 62 -2.86 13.73 -10.68
C LYS A 62 -3.32 13.06 -11.97
N ARG A 63 -2.53 12.13 -12.51
CA ARG A 63 -2.91 11.32 -13.69
C ARG A 63 -4.10 10.42 -13.38
N LEU A 64 -4.07 9.69 -12.27
CA LEU A 64 -5.18 8.82 -11.84
C LEU A 64 -6.48 9.61 -11.61
N VAL A 65 -6.40 10.74 -10.90
CA VAL A 65 -7.55 11.64 -10.70
C VAL A 65 -8.00 12.24 -12.03
N GLY A 66 -7.08 12.55 -12.94
CA GLY A 66 -7.37 13.01 -14.29
C GLY A 66 -8.16 11.99 -15.10
N THR A 67 -7.76 10.72 -15.08
CA THR A 67 -8.45 9.61 -15.78
C THR A 67 -9.83 9.32 -15.19
N ILE A 68 -9.99 9.41 -13.85
CA ILE A 68 -11.28 9.21 -13.18
C ILE A 68 -12.20 10.42 -13.34
N ARG A 69 -11.65 11.64 -13.36
CA ARG A 69 -12.40 12.90 -13.49
C ARG A 69 -12.59 13.35 -14.94
N HIS A 70 -11.97 12.68 -15.92
CA HIS A 70 -12.34 12.83 -17.33
C HIS A 70 -13.73 12.21 -17.52
N ASP A 71 -14.72 13.01 -17.12
CA ASP A 71 -16.13 12.73 -17.19
C ASP A 71 -16.49 12.63 -18.68
N GLU A 72 -16.75 11.40 -19.12
CA GLU A 72 -17.27 11.02 -20.44
C GLU A 72 -18.54 11.79 -20.82
N THR A 73 -19.13 12.56 -19.92
CA THR A 73 -20.34 13.33 -20.16
C THR A 73 -20.11 14.75 -20.66
N SER A 74 -18.95 15.38 -20.41
CA SER A 74 -18.79 16.83 -20.63
C SER A 74 -18.40 17.22 -22.06
N GLU A 75 -17.55 16.44 -22.74
CA GLU A 75 -17.18 16.73 -24.15
C GLU A 75 -18.15 16.07 -25.13
N LEU A 76 -18.60 14.83 -24.85
CA LEU A 76 -19.58 14.12 -25.66
C LEU A 76 -20.95 14.81 -25.67
N ALA A 77 -21.39 15.44 -24.58
CA ALA A 77 -22.67 16.18 -24.58
C ALA A 77 -22.61 17.52 -25.33
N VAL A 78 -21.42 18.12 -25.51
CA VAL A 78 -21.26 19.39 -26.23
C VAL A 78 -21.05 19.13 -27.72
N MET A 79 -20.17 18.19 -28.08
CA MET A 79 -20.00 17.78 -29.48
C MET A 79 -21.27 17.14 -30.06
N SER A 80 -21.99 16.31 -29.28
CA SER A 80 -23.26 15.73 -29.74
C SER A 80 -24.34 16.77 -29.96
N LYS A 81 -24.40 17.84 -29.15
CA LYS A 81 -25.42 18.89 -29.33
C LYS A 81 -25.18 19.72 -30.59
N ASP A 82 -23.93 20.08 -30.86
CA ASP A 82 -23.58 20.86 -32.06
C ASP A 82 -23.65 20.01 -33.33
N SER A 83 -23.22 18.74 -33.28
CA SER A 83 -23.39 17.81 -34.41
C SER A 83 -24.86 17.48 -34.68
N LEU A 84 -25.66 17.19 -33.65
CA LEU A 84 -27.10 16.94 -33.80
C LEU A 84 -27.86 18.15 -34.35
N ARG A 85 -27.39 19.37 -34.07
CA ARG A 85 -27.98 20.59 -34.64
C ARG A 85 -27.63 20.72 -36.13
N SER A 86 -26.37 20.50 -36.50
CA SER A 86 -25.93 20.50 -37.89
C SER A 86 -26.67 19.42 -38.71
N ASP A 87 -26.83 18.23 -38.15
CA ASP A 87 -27.51 17.11 -38.81
C ASP A 87 -29.02 17.39 -38.95
N ARG A 88 -29.65 18.05 -37.97
CA ARG A 88 -31.05 18.52 -38.08
C ARG A 88 -31.23 19.57 -39.18
N GLU A 89 -30.34 20.54 -39.27
CA GLU A 89 -30.40 21.57 -40.32
C GLU A 89 -30.16 20.98 -41.72
N SER A 90 -29.32 19.94 -41.82
CA SER A 90 -29.10 19.19 -43.06
C SER A 90 -30.33 18.37 -43.45
N LEU A 91 -30.96 17.69 -42.49
CA LEU A 91 -32.20 16.92 -42.71
C LEU A 91 -33.35 17.82 -43.15
N GLU A 92 -33.49 19.00 -42.54
CA GLU A 92 -34.51 19.99 -42.92
C GLU A 92 -34.36 20.40 -44.39
N ARG A 93 -33.12 20.66 -44.86
CA ARG A 93 -32.84 21.00 -46.26
C ARG A 93 -33.18 19.84 -47.19
N MET A 94 -32.72 18.64 -46.86
CA MET A 94 -32.92 17.45 -47.70
C MET A 94 -34.40 17.07 -47.84
N VAL A 95 -35.20 17.21 -46.77
CA VAL A 95 -36.64 16.95 -46.80
C VAL A 95 -37.39 18.00 -47.63
N VAL A 96 -36.99 19.27 -47.52
CA VAL A 96 -37.58 20.34 -48.34
C VAL A 96 -37.25 20.15 -49.81
N ASP A 97 -36.00 19.81 -50.13
CA ASP A 97 -35.55 19.54 -51.50
C ASP A 97 -36.28 18.33 -52.10
N PHE A 98 -36.45 17.25 -51.31
CA PHE A 98 -37.22 16.07 -51.72
C PHE A 98 -38.70 16.39 -51.95
N ALA A 99 -39.31 17.19 -51.08
CA ALA A 99 -40.68 17.63 -51.26
C ALA A 99 -40.83 18.44 -52.54
N ILE A 100 -39.92 19.38 -52.84
CA ILE A 100 -39.92 20.16 -54.08
C ILE A 100 -39.76 19.27 -55.32
N ALA A 101 -38.88 18.27 -55.26
CA ALA A 101 -38.62 17.35 -56.36
C ALA A 101 -39.80 16.40 -56.65
N ASN A 102 -40.62 16.08 -55.64
CA ASN A 102 -41.76 15.15 -55.75
C ASN A 102 -43.10 15.82 -55.35
N PRO A 103 -43.69 16.65 -56.24
CA PRO A 103 -45.00 17.25 -56.00
C PRO A 103 -46.12 16.21 -56.04
N GLU A 104 -46.92 16.13 -54.97
CA GLU A 104 -48.02 15.15 -54.84
C GLU A 104 -49.05 15.27 -55.98
N ASN A 105 -49.20 16.47 -56.56
CA ASN A 105 -50.18 16.79 -57.61
C ASN A 105 -49.56 17.12 -58.98
N GLY A 106 -48.25 16.92 -59.19
CA GLY A 106 -47.59 17.19 -60.48
C GLY A 106 -47.42 18.67 -60.86
N SER A 107 -47.78 19.61 -59.98
CA SER A 107 -47.52 21.05 -60.13
C SER A 107 -46.48 21.52 -59.11
N ALA A 108 -45.54 22.38 -59.53
CA ALA A 108 -44.52 22.94 -58.64
C ALA A 108 -45.15 23.69 -57.45
N TYR A 109 -44.61 23.49 -56.25
CA TYR A 109 -45.09 24.15 -55.02
C TYR A 109 -44.79 25.66 -55.08
N SER A 110 -45.74 26.47 -54.60
CA SER A 110 -45.55 27.92 -54.41
C SER A 110 -44.69 28.21 -53.18
N ASP A 111 -43.95 29.32 -53.15
CA ASP A 111 -43.07 29.71 -52.02
C ASP A 111 -43.78 29.70 -50.66
N ALA A 112 -45.07 30.04 -50.61
CA ALA A 112 -45.88 29.98 -49.40
C ALA A 112 -46.11 28.54 -48.89
N GLN A 113 -46.18 27.57 -49.79
CA GLN A 113 -46.34 26.15 -49.46
C GLN A 113 -45.01 25.51 -49.00
N ILE A 114 -43.89 25.94 -49.59
CA ILE A 114 -42.54 25.53 -49.17
C ILE A 114 -42.26 26.01 -47.74
N ALA A 115 -42.67 27.23 -47.40
CA ALA A 115 -42.58 27.75 -46.03
C ALA A 115 -43.44 26.95 -45.03
N ALA A 116 -44.63 26.51 -45.44
CA ALA A 116 -45.50 25.67 -44.63
C ALA A 116 -44.93 24.26 -44.41
N ILE A 117 -44.29 23.66 -45.42
CA ILE A 117 -43.59 22.37 -45.32
C ILE A 117 -42.41 22.49 -44.36
N ARG A 118 -41.61 23.55 -44.47
CA ARG A 118 -40.50 23.82 -43.55
C ARG A 118 -40.95 23.92 -42.08
N LEU A 119 -42.08 24.57 -41.83
CA LEU A 119 -42.66 24.67 -40.48
C LEU A 119 -43.11 23.31 -39.94
N LYS A 120 -43.74 22.47 -40.77
CA LYS A 120 -44.18 21.12 -40.40
C LYS A 120 -43.00 20.17 -40.14
N VAL A 121 -41.92 20.29 -40.92
CA VAL A 121 -40.68 19.52 -40.73
C VAL A 121 -39.97 19.91 -39.43
N LYS A 122 -39.95 21.21 -39.07
CA LYS A 122 -39.44 21.66 -37.76
C LYS A 122 -40.24 21.12 -36.57
N GLN A 123 -41.52 20.81 -36.78
CA GLN A 123 -42.41 20.20 -35.78
C GLN A 123 -42.33 18.66 -35.78
N GLY A 124 -41.51 18.05 -36.65
CA GLY A 124 -41.30 16.61 -36.71
C GLY A 124 -42.33 15.83 -37.53
N ASP A 125 -43.20 16.52 -38.30
CA ASP A 125 -44.19 15.87 -39.15
C ASP A 125 -43.58 15.55 -40.54
N LEU A 126 -43.23 14.28 -40.74
CA LEU A 126 -42.61 13.74 -41.95
C LEU A 126 -43.63 13.08 -42.90
N SER A 127 -44.94 13.28 -42.67
CA SER A 127 -46.01 12.56 -43.37
C SER A 127 -45.96 12.68 -44.90
N THR A 128 -45.53 13.83 -45.43
CA THR A 128 -45.39 14.07 -46.88
C THR A 128 -44.27 13.22 -47.49
N VAL A 129 -43.17 13.03 -46.76
CA VAL A 129 -42.04 12.18 -47.19
C VAL A 129 -42.44 10.71 -47.11
N LEU A 130 -43.14 10.33 -46.04
CA LEU A 130 -43.59 8.95 -45.85
C LEU A 130 -44.55 8.49 -46.96
N ARG A 131 -45.47 9.36 -47.40
CA ARG A 131 -46.42 9.05 -48.49
C ARG A 131 -45.75 8.90 -49.86
N ALA A 132 -44.77 9.75 -50.15
CA ALA A 132 -43.98 9.63 -51.37
C ALA A 132 -43.12 8.35 -51.35
N TYR A 133 -42.53 8.01 -50.21
CA TYR A 133 -41.80 6.76 -50.00
C TYR A 133 -42.70 5.52 -50.15
N GLU A 134 -43.90 5.54 -49.59
CA GLU A 134 -44.91 4.47 -49.72
C GLU A 134 -45.30 4.24 -51.19
N LYS A 135 -45.46 5.33 -51.96
CA LYS A 135 -45.78 5.28 -53.39
C LYS A 135 -44.63 4.71 -54.23
N ASP A 136 -43.39 5.00 -53.88
CA ASP A 136 -42.21 4.45 -54.55
C ASP A 136 -41.97 2.97 -54.20
N ILE A 137 -42.25 2.55 -52.96
CA ILE A 137 -42.21 1.14 -52.55
C ILE A 137 -43.23 0.27 -53.30
N GLN A 138 -44.36 0.84 -53.71
CA GLN A 138 -45.39 0.12 -54.45
C GLN A 138 -44.99 -0.27 -55.88
N SER A 139 -43.85 0.21 -56.41
CA SER A 139 -43.38 -0.14 -57.77
C SER A 139 -41.90 -0.60 -57.83
N PRO A 140 -41.56 -1.76 -57.23
CA PRO A 140 -40.18 -2.19 -57.03
C PRO A 140 -39.38 -2.45 -58.33
N VAL A 141 -40.05 -2.77 -59.43
CA VAL A 141 -39.39 -3.16 -60.71
C VAL A 141 -38.85 -1.96 -61.50
N LYS A 142 -39.39 -0.74 -61.31
CA LYS A 142 -38.88 0.48 -61.97
C LYS A 142 -37.82 1.20 -61.14
N GLY A 143 -37.85 1.09 -59.81
CA GLY A 143 -36.86 1.69 -58.89
C GLY A 143 -35.54 0.92 -58.76
N ALA A 144 -35.55 -0.39 -59.01
CA ALA A 144 -34.35 -1.23 -58.91
C ALA A 144 -33.27 -0.90 -59.96
N LEU A 145 -33.65 -0.38 -61.13
CA LEU A 145 -32.75 -0.18 -62.27
C LEU A 145 -32.11 1.22 -62.37
N LEU A 146 -32.55 2.21 -61.58
CA LEU A 146 -32.06 3.61 -61.71
C LEU A 146 -31.38 4.19 -60.45
N GLY A 147 -31.36 3.52 -59.29
CA GLY A 147 -30.72 4.11 -58.10
C GLY A 147 -30.39 3.20 -56.92
N ASN A 148 -30.95 1.98 -56.88
CA ASN A 148 -30.94 1.18 -55.65
C ASN A 148 -29.61 0.48 -55.35
N LEU A 149 -28.76 0.21 -56.35
CA LEU A 149 -27.43 -0.36 -56.11
C LEU A 149 -26.50 0.67 -55.45
N ALA A 150 -26.49 1.91 -55.95
CA ALA A 150 -25.71 2.99 -55.38
C ALA A 150 -26.18 3.36 -53.97
N GLN A 151 -27.51 3.33 -53.73
CA GLN A 151 -28.09 3.56 -52.42
C GLN A 151 -27.78 2.42 -51.44
N ALA A 152 -27.85 1.16 -51.86
CA ALA A 152 -27.44 0.01 -51.04
C ALA A 152 -25.94 0.07 -50.70
N LEU A 153 -25.10 0.48 -51.66
CA LEU A 153 -23.67 0.69 -51.45
C LEU A 153 -23.40 1.85 -50.47
N LEU A 154 -24.13 2.96 -50.60
CA LEU A 154 -24.08 4.09 -49.65
C LEU A 154 -24.50 3.68 -48.24
N ILE A 155 -25.58 2.91 -48.11
CA ILE A 155 -26.04 2.36 -46.82
C ILE A 155 -24.96 1.44 -46.23
N GLN A 156 -24.31 0.61 -47.05
CA GLN A 156 -23.26 -0.30 -46.59
C GLN A 156 -21.98 0.44 -46.19
N VAL A 157 -21.63 1.52 -46.90
CA VAL A 157 -20.51 2.41 -46.52
C VAL A 157 -20.82 3.14 -45.21
N GLN A 158 -22.05 3.63 -45.03
CA GLN A 158 -22.46 4.27 -43.77
C GLN A 158 -22.52 3.27 -42.61
N LYS A 159 -22.99 2.05 -42.86
CA LYS A 159 -22.99 0.98 -41.86
C LYS A 159 -21.56 0.59 -41.47
N THR A 160 -20.68 0.42 -42.45
CA THR A 160 -19.25 0.18 -42.19
C THR A 160 -18.61 1.34 -41.43
N LYS A 161 -18.94 2.60 -41.74
CA LYS A 161 -18.46 3.75 -40.96
C LYS A 161 -18.90 3.68 -39.50
N VAL A 162 -20.19 3.41 -39.25
CA VAL A 162 -20.71 3.27 -37.88
C VAL A 162 -20.07 2.09 -37.15
N ASP A 163 -19.90 0.95 -37.83
CA ASP A 163 -19.28 -0.24 -37.23
C ASP A 163 -17.79 0.00 -36.92
N VAL A 164 -17.08 0.75 -37.77
CA VAL A 164 -15.70 1.20 -37.51
C VAL A 164 -15.66 2.17 -36.34
N GLU A 165 -16.57 3.14 -36.28
CA GLU A 165 -16.63 4.14 -35.19
C GLU A 165 -16.93 3.46 -33.83
N VAL A 166 -17.84 2.48 -33.81
CA VAL A 166 -18.11 1.64 -32.63
C VAL A 166 -16.89 0.79 -32.27
N ALA A 167 -16.19 0.19 -33.24
CA ALA A 167 -14.96 -0.56 -32.98
C ALA A 167 -13.83 0.34 -32.46
N MET A 168 -13.70 1.57 -32.98
CA MET A 168 -12.74 2.57 -32.51
C MET A 168 -13.03 2.99 -31.07
N ASN A 169 -14.31 3.22 -30.73
CA ASN A 169 -14.72 3.49 -29.35
C ASN A 169 -14.38 2.31 -28.41
N GLY A 170 -14.54 1.06 -28.87
CA GLY A 170 -14.13 -0.13 -28.13
C GLY A 170 -12.61 -0.25 -27.94
N ILE A 171 -11.81 0.21 -28.90
CA ILE A 171 -10.34 0.26 -28.79
C ILE A 171 -9.91 1.27 -27.74
N ASP A 172 -10.53 2.45 -27.70
CA ASP A 172 -10.25 3.46 -26.67
C ASP A 172 -10.58 2.94 -25.26
N GLU A 173 -11.66 2.18 -25.11
CA GLU A 173 -12.02 1.53 -23.85
C GLU A 173 -10.95 0.52 -23.39
N ILE A 174 -10.38 -0.26 -24.32
CA ILE A 174 -9.30 -1.21 -24.04
C ILE A 174 -8.02 -0.48 -23.65
N LEU A 175 -7.63 0.56 -24.38
CA LEU A 175 -6.44 1.39 -24.08
C LEU A 175 -6.57 2.10 -22.73
N LYS A 176 -7.75 2.62 -22.40
CA LYS A 176 -8.05 3.27 -21.12
C LYS A 176 -7.99 2.29 -19.95
N SER A 177 -8.45 1.04 -20.14
CA SER A 177 -8.34 -0.01 -19.11
C SER A 177 -6.88 -0.41 -18.82
N GLN A 178 -6.00 -0.34 -19.82
CA GLN A 178 -4.57 -0.64 -19.67
C GLN A 178 -3.79 0.56 -19.12
N GLU A 179 -4.17 1.78 -19.47
CA GLU A 179 -3.58 3.01 -18.92
C GLU A 179 -3.71 3.07 -17.39
N LEU A 180 -4.84 2.60 -16.85
CA LEU A 180 -5.08 2.53 -15.41
C LEU A 180 -4.16 1.50 -14.72
N LEU A 181 -3.92 0.35 -15.36
CA LEU A 181 -2.95 -0.65 -14.89
C LEU A 181 -1.51 -0.11 -14.94
N PHE A 182 -1.13 0.58 -16.02
CA PHE A 182 0.18 1.24 -16.11
C PHE A 182 0.34 2.35 -15.06
N GLY A 183 -0.73 3.09 -14.76
CA GLY A 183 -0.76 4.06 -13.67
C GLY A 183 -0.51 3.42 -12.29
N PHE A 184 -1.16 2.30 -11.99
CA PHE A 184 -0.94 1.57 -10.73
C PHE A 184 0.47 0.97 -10.64
N VAL A 185 0.98 0.39 -11.72
CA VAL A 185 2.34 -0.15 -11.78
C VAL A 185 3.39 0.96 -11.60
N GLY A 186 3.12 2.17 -12.09
CA GLY A 186 3.96 3.35 -11.84
C GLY A 186 3.94 3.85 -10.38
N VAL A 187 2.86 3.63 -9.64
CA VAL A 187 2.74 4.06 -8.22
C VAL A 187 3.36 3.05 -7.25
N ALA A 188 3.36 1.76 -7.60
CA ALA A 188 3.79 0.68 -6.71
C ALA A 188 5.22 0.84 -6.15
N PRO A 189 6.25 1.24 -6.93
CA PRO A 189 7.61 1.43 -6.41
C PRO A 189 7.67 2.56 -5.38
N GLY A 190 6.90 3.63 -5.59
CA GLY A 190 6.80 4.76 -4.66
C GLY A 190 6.27 4.32 -3.29
N MET A 191 5.14 3.61 -3.29
CA MET A 191 4.56 3.06 -2.05
C MET A 191 5.50 2.08 -1.34
N LEU A 192 6.19 1.21 -2.09
CA LEU A 192 7.10 0.22 -1.53
C LEU A 192 8.29 0.88 -0.82
N ILE A 193 8.90 1.90 -1.44
CA ILE A 193 10.02 2.65 -0.85
C ILE A 193 9.58 3.38 0.42
N THR A 194 8.42 4.06 0.40
CA THR A 194 7.90 4.75 1.58
C THR A 194 7.60 3.77 2.73
N TYR A 195 7.03 2.60 2.42
CA TYR A 195 6.76 1.57 3.43
C TYR A 195 8.05 1.02 4.06
N ILE A 196 9.07 0.72 3.26
CA ILE A 196 10.37 0.26 3.75
C ILE A 196 11.02 1.33 4.62
N ALA A 197 11.03 2.59 4.18
CA ALA A 197 11.58 3.71 4.95
C ALA A 197 10.86 3.89 6.29
N PHE A 198 9.53 3.87 6.30
CA PHE A 198 8.72 3.98 7.50
C PHE A 198 8.97 2.80 8.47
N ARG A 199 9.03 1.57 7.94
CA ARG A 199 9.32 0.37 8.74
C ARG A 199 10.72 0.44 9.35
N TRP A 200 11.73 0.84 8.57
CA TRP A 200 13.10 1.00 9.05
C TRP A 200 13.20 2.06 10.15
N LEU A 201 12.55 3.21 9.95
CA LEU A 201 12.50 4.28 10.94
C LEU A 201 11.82 3.80 12.23
N SER A 202 10.63 3.20 12.13
CA SER A 202 9.90 2.69 13.30
C SER A 202 10.68 1.61 14.08
N SER A 203 11.38 0.72 13.37
CA SER A 203 12.21 -0.32 14.00
C SER A 203 13.40 0.26 14.75
N SER A 204 14.03 1.33 14.23
CA SER A 204 15.16 2.00 14.84
C SER A 204 14.76 2.69 16.16
N PHE A 205 13.56 3.27 16.23
CA PHE A 205 13.03 3.85 17.47
C PHE A 205 12.46 2.80 18.45
N GLY A 206 12.08 1.61 17.98
CA GLY A 206 11.48 0.53 18.78
C GLY A 206 12.44 -0.30 19.63
N ASN A 207 13.76 -0.09 19.52
CA ASN A 207 14.79 -0.92 20.17
C ASN A 207 14.83 -0.83 21.72
N ARG A 208 13.93 -0.05 22.33
CA ARG A 208 13.74 -0.02 23.80
C ARG A 208 13.23 -1.35 24.37
N ARG A 209 12.60 -2.20 23.54
CA ARG A 209 12.16 -3.54 23.95
C ARG A 209 13.35 -4.46 24.26
N GLY A 210 14.40 -4.44 23.44
CA GLY A 210 15.61 -5.24 23.67
C GLY A 210 16.37 -4.84 24.94
N LEU A 211 16.41 -3.54 25.27
CA LEU A 211 17.05 -3.05 26.49
C LEU A 211 16.38 -3.54 27.78
N ARG A 212 15.04 -3.64 27.79
CA ARG A 212 14.29 -4.16 28.95
C ARG A 212 14.51 -5.67 29.11
N GLU A 213 14.61 -6.39 28.00
CA GLU A 213 14.87 -7.83 28.02
C GLU A 213 16.27 -8.14 28.56
N LEU A 214 17.29 -7.42 28.08
CA LEU A 214 18.66 -7.51 28.61
C LEU A 214 18.75 -7.21 30.11
N GLN A 215 17.94 -6.27 30.61
CA GLN A 215 17.88 -5.99 32.04
C GLN A 215 17.32 -7.16 32.84
N ARG A 216 16.26 -7.80 32.34
CA ARG A 216 15.63 -8.97 32.99
C ARG A 216 16.54 -10.19 32.96
N GLN A 217 17.25 -10.43 31.86
CA GLN A 217 18.28 -11.47 31.77
C GLN A 217 19.38 -11.23 32.80
N GLY A 218 19.90 -9.99 32.88
CA GLY A 218 20.90 -9.62 33.88
C GLY A 218 20.46 -9.84 35.34
N GLU A 219 19.18 -9.70 35.66
CA GLU A 219 18.63 -10.04 36.97
C GLU A 219 18.60 -11.56 37.20
N ALA A 220 18.21 -12.35 36.20
CA ALA A 220 18.20 -13.82 36.29
C ALA A 220 19.61 -14.40 36.49
N VAL A 221 20.62 -13.89 35.78
CA VAL A 221 22.03 -14.28 35.98
C VAL A 221 22.50 -14.01 37.41
N ARG A 222 22.10 -12.87 37.99
CA ARG A 222 22.46 -12.53 39.37
C ARG A 222 21.86 -13.51 40.38
N LEU A 223 20.61 -13.91 40.17
CA LEU A 223 19.93 -14.90 41.01
C LEU A 223 20.59 -16.28 40.89
N LEU A 224 20.90 -16.75 39.68
CA LEU A 224 21.63 -18.00 39.46
C LEU A 224 23.00 -18.00 40.15
N ARG A 225 23.74 -16.89 40.04
CA ARG A 225 25.05 -16.73 40.70
C ARG A 225 24.94 -16.69 42.23
N ASN A 226 23.87 -16.11 42.77
CA ASN A 226 23.65 -16.11 44.21
C ASN A 226 23.33 -17.52 44.72
N ILE A 227 22.48 -18.27 43.99
CA ILE A 227 22.19 -19.68 44.29
C ILE A 227 23.47 -20.52 44.24
N ASP A 228 24.29 -20.35 43.20
CA ASP A 228 25.60 -21.01 43.07
C ASP A 228 26.52 -20.72 44.26
N ARG A 229 26.59 -19.44 44.66
CA ARG A 229 27.38 -19.00 45.80
C ARG A 229 26.84 -19.54 47.12
N THR A 230 25.53 -19.65 47.29
CA THR A 230 24.89 -20.24 48.47
C THR A 230 25.20 -21.74 48.55
N LEU A 231 25.07 -22.47 47.43
CA LEU A 231 25.39 -23.90 47.38
C LEU A 231 26.87 -24.19 47.60
N SER A 232 27.77 -23.35 47.04
CA SER A 232 29.22 -23.51 47.15
C SER A 232 29.77 -23.14 48.54
N ASN A 233 29.13 -22.21 49.26
CA ASN A 233 29.56 -21.81 50.60
C ASN A 233 28.81 -22.52 51.73
N ALA A 234 27.77 -23.30 51.41
CA ALA A 234 27.02 -24.03 52.41
C ALA A 234 27.93 -25.06 53.09
N THR A 235 28.04 -25.00 54.41
CA THR A 235 28.72 -26.04 55.19
C THR A 235 27.79 -27.26 55.25
N PRO A 236 28.18 -28.40 54.65
CA PRO A 236 27.34 -29.59 54.68
C PRO A 236 27.14 -30.06 56.12
N THR A 237 25.92 -30.44 56.46
CA THR A 237 25.62 -31.18 57.69
C THR A 237 26.27 -32.57 57.59
N GLU A 238 26.43 -33.31 58.70
CA GLU A 238 27.06 -34.64 58.74
C GLU A 238 26.53 -35.64 57.67
N ASN A 239 25.28 -35.46 57.23
CA ASN A 239 24.65 -36.26 56.18
C ASN A 239 24.88 -35.74 54.74
N GLY A 240 25.78 -34.76 54.53
CA GLY A 240 26.01 -34.11 53.23
C GLY A 240 24.84 -33.24 52.76
N MET A 241 23.98 -32.81 53.69
CA MET A 241 22.76 -32.04 53.45
C MET A 241 22.97 -30.56 53.77
N LEU A 242 22.27 -29.65 53.07
CA LEU A 242 22.30 -28.22 53.40
C LEU A 242 21.79 -27.97 54.82
N SER A 243 22.44 -27.04 55.53
CA SER A 243 21.92 -26.49 56.78
C SER A 243 20.53 -25.87 56.56
N TYR A 244 19.63 -25.98 57.55
CA TYR A 244 18.26 -25.46 57.46
C TYR A 244 18.22 -23.96 57.11
N LYS A 245 19.20 -23.18 57.58
CA LYS A 245 19.33 -21.75 57.26
C LYS A 245 19.60 -21.52 55.77
N ASP A 246 20.57 -22.25 55.22
CA ASP A 246 20.97 -22.12 53.82
C ASP A 246 19.90 -22.70 52.89
N HIS A 247 19.18 -23.73 53.34
CA HIS A 247 18.02 -24.27 52.64
C HIS A 247 16.88 -23.25 52.54
N GLY A 248 16.58 -22.53 53.63
CA GLY A 248 15.59 -21.45 53.61
C GLY A 248 15.98 -20.31 52.68
N LEU A 249 17.26 -19.93 52.66
CA LEU A 249 17.77 -18.91 51.75
C LEU A 249 17.67 -19.34 50.28
N LEU A 250 18.05 -20.59 49.99
CA LEU A 250 17.90 -21.18 48.66
C LEU A 250 16.43 -21.21 48.21
N LEU A 251 15.50 -21.58 49.08
CA LEU A 251 14.06 -21.58 48.75
C LEU A 251 13.58 -20.19 48.32
N CYS A 252 14.01 -19.15 49.03
CA CYS A 252 13.67 -17.76 48.68
C CYS A 252 14.28 -17.36 47.32
N GLU A 253 15.57 -17.62 47.10
CA GLU A 253 16.26 -17.25 45.86
C GLU A 253 15.67 -17.96 44.64
N VAL A 254 15.34 -19.25 44.78
CA VAL A 254 14.71 -20.06 43.73
C VAL A 254 13.29 -19.60 43.43
N HIS A 255 12.52 -19.19 44.45
CA HIS A 255 11.18 -18.65 44.23
C HIS A 255 11.23 -17.34 43.41
N VAL A 256 12.15 -16.44 43.74
CA VAL A 256 12.36 -15.19 42.99
C VAL A 256 12.84 -15.49 41.58
N LEU A 257 13.75 -16.46 41.40
CA LEU A 257 14.21 -16.91 40.09
C LEU A 257 13.00 -17.37 39.25
N ARG A 258 12.18 -18.29 39.76
CA ARG A 258 10.97 -18.79 39.07
C ARG A 258 10.04 -17.67 38.61
N GLN A 259 9.79 -16.67 39.46
CA GLN A 259 8.92 -15.55 39.12
C GLN A 259 9.48 -14.68 37.99
N ARG A 260 10.80 -14.45 37.99
CA ARG A 260 11.49 -13.58 37.02
C ARG A 260 11.75 -14.26 35.68
N THR A 261 12.02 -15.56 35.69
CA THR A 261 12.31 -16.33 34.47
C THR A 261 11.08 -16.80 33.73
N ALA A 262 9.89 -16.78 34.35
CA ALA A 262 8.63 -17.16 33.71
C ALA A 262 8.31 -16.35 32.44
N SER A 263 8.79 -15.10 32.34
CA SER A 263 8.64 -14.28 31.13
C SER A 263 9.79 -14.41 30.13
N LEU A 264 10.93 -14.97 30.54
CA LEU A 264 12.15 -15.10 29.72
C LEU A 264 12.19 -16.44 28.97
N VAL A 265 11.69 -17.50 29.61
CA VAL A 265 11.71 -18.87 29.07
C VAL A 265 10.50 -19.08 28.14
N PRO A 266 10.69 -19.61 26.91
CA PRO A 266 9.58 -19.94 26.04
C PRO A 266 8.62 -20.96 26.67
N GLY A 267 7.31 -20.81 26.49
CA GLY A 267 6.30 -21.66 27.12
C GLY A 267 6.45 -23.18 26.85
N ARG A 268 7.15 -23.58 25.77
CA ARG A 268 7.47 -24.99 25.48
C ARG A 268 8.43 -25.60 26.51
N LEU A 269 9.43 -24.83 26.95
CA LEU A 269 10.48 -25.25 27.88
C LEU A 269 10.14 -24.95 29.34
N GLN A 270 9.04 -24.25 29.58
CA GLN A 270 8.64 -23.84 30.92
C GLN A 270 8.34 -25.04 31.82
N ARG A 271 7.84 -26.16 31.28
CA ARG A 271 7.58 -27.37 32.05
C ARG A 271 8.87 -28.00 32.55
N GLU A 272 9.81 -28.26 31.64
CA GLU A 272 11.15 -28.81 31.95
C GLU A 272 11.90 -27.89 32.93
N PHE A 273 11.82 -26.57 32.75
CA PHE A 273 12.44 -25.61 33.65
C PHE A 273 11.83 -25.66 35.06
N LEU A 274 10.51 -25.84 35.18
CA LEU A 274 9.86 -25.96 36.48
C LEU A 274 10.22 -27.27 37.18
N GLU A 275 10.38 -28.36 36.44
CA GLU A 275 10.88 -29.64 36.97
C GLU A 275 12.31 -29.48 37.51
N ASP A 276 13.20 -28.84 36.75
CA ASP A 276 14.58 -28.57 37.18
C ASP A 276 14.65 -27.66 38.41
N ILE A 277 13.79 -26.63 38.47
CA ILE A 277 13.66 -25.75 39.64
C ILE A 277 13.18 -26.53 40.87
N GLN A 278 12.24 -27.46 40.68
CA GLN A 278 11.71 -28.30 41.76
C GLN A 278 12.75 -29.32 42.26
N ASP A 279 13.55 -29.89 41.36
CA ASP A 279 14.70 -30.73 41.71
C ASP A 279 15.71 -29.97 42.59
N LEU A 280 15.90 -28.68 42.33
CA LEU A 280 16.79 -27.83 43.14
C LEU A 280 16.25 -27.58 44.55
N LEU A 281 14.92 -27.61 44.74
CA LEU A 281 14.24 -27.46 46.03
C LEU A 281 14.19 -28.76 46.85
N ASN A 282 14.27 -29.93 46.22
CA ASN A 282 14.19 -31.21 46.92
C ASN A 282 15.29 -31.37 48.00
N ILE A 283 14.95 -31.99 49.12
CA ILE A 283 15.87 -32.25 50.24
C ILE A 283 16.81 -33.40 49.82
N ARG A 284 17.90 -33.07 49.11
CA ARG A 284 18.94 -33.98 48.62
C ARG A 284 20.34 -33.42 48.91
N HIS A 285 21.36 -34.24 48.70
CA HIS A 285 22.77 -33.87 48.84
C HIS A 285 23.14 -32.59 48.06
N VAL A 286 24.08 -31.82 48.61
CA VAL A 286 24.57 -30.57 48.02
C VAL A 286 25.10 -30.78 46.59
N GLU A 287 25.85 -31.85 46.35
CA GLU A 287 26.41 -32.19 45.03
C GLU A 287 25.34 -32.36 43.95
N HIS A 288 24.22 -33.01 44.29
CA HIS A 288 23.12 -33.19 43.36
C HIS A 288 22.50 -31.83 42.97
N LYS A 289 22.37 -30.91 43.95
CA LYS A 289 21.84 -29.56 43.70
C LYS A 289 22.76 -28.72 42.81
N VAL A 290 24.08 -28.85 42.98
CA VAL A 290 25.08 -28.20 42.11
C VAL A 290 24.98 -28.72 40.67
N ASN A 291 24.82 -30.03 40.49
CA ASN A 291 24.63 -30.63 39.16
C ASN A 291 23.34 -30.17 38.49
N VAL A 292 22.24 -30.06 39.25
CA VAL A 292 20.96 -29.50 38.73
C VAL A 292 21.13 -28.02 38.37
N LEU A 293 21.85 -27.23 39.16
CA LEU A 293 22.13 -25.83 38.84
C LEU A 293 22.93 -25.70 37.53
N ASN A 294 23.97 -26.53 37.34
CA ASN A 294 24.75 -26.58 36.11
C ASN A 294 23.89 -26.99 34.91
N ARG A 295 22.98 -27.96 35.08
CA ARG A 295 22.00 -28.35 34.06
C ARG A 295 21.13 -27.16 33.66
N ILE A 296 20.62 -26.39 34.63
CA ILE A 296 19.81 -25.20 34.37
C ILE A 296 20.62 -24.13 33.62
N GLN A 297 21.85 -23.85 34.05
CA GLN A 297 22.71 -22.86 33.40
C GLN A 297 23.04 -23.24 31.96
N TRP A 298 23.29 -24.53 31.69
CA TRP A 298 23.59 -25.01 30.36
C TRP A 298 22.34 -25.07 29.45
N ALA A 299 21.24 -25.67 29.93
CA ALA A 299 20.03 -25.88 29.14
C ALA A 299 19.29 -24.57 28.84
N TYR A 300 19.22 -23.65 29.81
CA TYR A 300 18.46 -22.40 29.68
C TYR A 300 19.35 -21.16 29.53
N GLY A 301 20.67 -21.33 29.44
CA GLY A 301 21.63 -20.23 29.32
C GLY A 301 21.32 -19.28 28.18
N LYS A 302 20.85 -19.79 27.03
CA LYS A 302 20.46 -18.96 25.87
C LYS A 302 19.37 -17.93 26.16
N TRP A 303 18.50 -18.19 27.13
CA TRP A 303 17.39 -17.28 27.48
C TRP A 303 17.65 -16.49 28.75
N LEU A 304 18.49 -17.03 29.65
CA LEU A 304 18.78 -16.43 30.94
C LEU A 304 20.03 -15.54 30.94
N ILE A 305 20.97 -15.75 30.02
CA ILE A 305 22.29 -15.09 29.91
C ILE A 305 22.38 -14.34 28.57
#